data_AF-A0A928SNA4-F1
#
_entry.id   AF-A0A928SNA4-F1
#
_cell.length_a   1.000
_cell.length_b   1.000
_cell.length_c   1.000
_cell.angle_alpha   90.00
_cell.angle_beta   90.00
_cell.angle_gamma   90.00
#
_symmetry.space_group_name_H-M   'P 1'
#
loop_
_entity.id
_entity.type
_entity.pdbx_description
1 polymer ?
#
loop_
_entity_poly.entity_id
_entity_poly.type
_entity_poly.pdbx_seq_one_letter_code
_entity_poly.pdbx_strand_id
1 'polypeptide(L)'
;MRCPKCHQGELYPGFTALTYNREGSMIQVRVEGIPAEICSACGEAYLSEEVAQQIFDLVDPLLEVGKTLRETILPPPQINIYFPPLAQAHFKQVIAA
;
A
#
# COMPACT_ATOMS: atom_id res chain seq x y z
N MET A 1 -15.24 -0.98 13.49
CA MET A 1 -14.71 -0.23 14.67
C MET A 1 -14.80 1.27 14.44
N ARG A 2 -14.72 2.12 15.49
CA ARG A 2 -14.67 3.58 15.31
C ARG A 2 -13.23 4.02 14.98
N CYS A 3 -13.07 4.96 14.06
CA CYS A 3 -11.76 5.39 13.58
C CYS A 3 -10.89 5.99 14.70
N PRO A 4 -9.68 5.45 14.95
CA PRO A 4 -8.74 5.98 15.94
C PRO A 4 -8.23 7.40 15.65
N LYS A 5 -8.23 7.84 14.38
CA LYS A 5 -7.71 9.16 13.99
C LYS A 5 -8.71 10.29 14.19
N CYS A 6 -9.95 10.12 13.72
CA CYS A 6 -10.95 11.19 13.75
C CYS A 6 -12.02 10.99 14.83
N HIS A 7 -12.15 9.77 15.37
CA HIS A 7 -13.16 9.38 16.36
C HIS A 7 -14.63 9.61 15.95
N GLN A 8 -14.89 9.89 14.67
CA GLN A 8 -16.23 10.21 14.16
C GLN A 8 -16.79 9.10 13.27
N GLY A 9 -15.98 8.61 12.33
CA GLY A 9 -16.42 7.61 11.36
C GLY A 9 -16.27 6.16 11.84
N GLU A 10 -17.05 5.28 11.24
CA GLU A 10 -16.87 3.83 11.32
C GLU A 10 -15.91 3.36 10.23
N LEU A 11 -15.12 2.34 10.56
CA LEU A 11 -14.24 1.63 9.64
C LEU A 11 -15.04 0.58 8.86
N TYR A 12 -14.85 0.55 7.55
CA TYR A 12 -15.45 -0.43 6.64
C TYR A 12 -14.39 -1.05 5.71
N PRO A 13 -14.54 -2.32 5.32
CA PRO A 13 -13.63 -2.95 4.37
C PRO A 13 -13.65 -2.24 3.00
N GLY A 14 -12.48 -1.89 2.48
CA GLY A 14 -12.31 -1.27 1.17
C GLY A 14 -10.92 -1.50 0.58
N PHE A 15 -10.58 -0.73 -0.46
CA PHE A 15 -9.26 -0.77 -1.09
C PHE A 15 -8.60 0.59 -1.04
N THR A 16 -7.29 0.61 -0.82
CA THR A 16 -6.48 1.82 -0.82
C THR A 16 -5.30 1.71 -1.78
N ALA A 17 -4.57 2.82 -1.92
CA ALA A 17 -3.32 2.90 -2.65
C ALA A 17 -2.26 3.62 -1.81
N LEU A 18 -1.03 3.12 -1.84
CA LEU A 18 0.12 3.69 -1.14
C LEU A 18 1.25 3.97 -2.12
N THR A 19 1.99 5.05 -1.89
CA THR A 19 3.18 5.39 -2.67
C THR A 19 4.39 5.35 -1.76
N TYR A 20 5.40 4.60 -2.18
CA TYR A 20 6.63 4.36 -1.44
C TYR A 20 7.80 5.03 -2.14
N ASN A 21 8.59 5.72 -1.34
CA ASN A 21 9.85 6.34 -1.69
C ASN A 21 10.85 6.05 -0.57
N ARG A 22 12.14 5.99 -0.92
CA ARG A 22 13.21 5.81 0.06
C ARG A 22 14.32 6.79 -0.21
N GLU A 23 14.89 7.35 0.84
CA GLU A 23 16.04 8.22 0.73
C GLU A 23 17.18 7.52 -0.03
N GLY A 24 17.73 8.21 -1.02
CA GLY A 24 18.79 7.70 -1.89
C GLY A 24 18.31 6.72 -2.97
N SER A 25 17.05 6.28 -2.97
CA SER A 25 16.49 5.47 -4.05
C SER A 25 15.94 6.37 -5.15
N MET A 26 16.33 6.12 -6.40
CA MET A 26 15.76 6.84 -7.53
C MET A 26 14.37 6.30 -7.94
N ILE A 27 13.97 5.13 -7.43
CA ILE A 27 12.72 4.47 -7.80
C ILE A 27 11.60 4.92 -6.88
N GLN A 28 10.43 5.20 -7.47
CA GLN A 28 9.17 5.35 -6.75
C GLN A 28 8.26 4.16 -7.07
N VAL A 29 7.65 3.57 -6.05
CA VAL A 29 6.73 2.43 -6.19
C VAL A 29 5.35 2.84 -5.70
N ARG A 30 4.34 2.78 -6.57
CA ARG A 30 2.94 2.93 -6.19
C ARG A 30 2.28 1.56 -6.15
N VAL A 31 1.59 1.26 -5.06
CA VAL A 31 0.88 0.00 -4.84
C VAL A 31 -0.60 0.30 -4.71
N GLU A 32 -1.43 -0.36 -5.51
CA GLU A 32 -2.86 -0.11 -5.66
C GLU A 32 -3.68 -1.38 -5.44
N GLY A 33 -4.93 -1.21 -5.02
CA GLY A 33 -5.83 -2.33 -4.77
C GLY A 33 -5.54 -3.06 -3.46
N ILE A 34 -4.94 -2.35 -2.50
CA ILE A 34 -4.58 -2.91 -1.19
C ILE A 34 -5.84 -3.03 -0.33
N PRO A 35 -6.21 -4.23 0.15
CA PRO A 35 -7.28 -4.39 1.13
C PRO A 35 -7.00 -3.61 2.42
N ALA A 36 -7.95 -2.80 2.87
CA ALA A 36 -7.83 -1.99 4.07
C ALA A 36 -9.18 -1.77 4.76
N GLU A 37 -9.16 -1.45 6.04
CA GLU A 37 -10.28 -0.81 6.72
C GLU A 37 -10.23 0.70 6.50
N ILE A 38 -11.27 1.28 5.89
CA ILE A 38 -11.34 2.69 5.52
C ILE A 38 -12.36 3.41 6.40
N CYS A 39 -12.00 4.59 6.91
CA CYS A 39 -12.92 5.42 7.67
C CYS A 39 -13.95 6.12 6.76
N SER A 40 -15.23 5.95 7.08
CA SER A 40 -16.36 6.61 6.42
C SER A 40 -16.41 8.13 6.54
N ALA A 41 -15.69 8.73 7.50
CA ALA A 41 -15.71 10.18 7.73
C ALA A 41 -14.47 10.90 7.22
N CYS A 42 -13.26 10.35 7.44
CA CYS A 42 -12.00 11.02 7.09
C CYS A 42 -11.18 10.29 6.01
N GLY A 43 -11.60 9.11 5.56
CA GLY A 43 -10.90 8.34 4.54
C GLY A 43 -9.62 7.66 4.99
N GLU A 44 -9.29 7.68 6.30
CA GLU A 44 -8.10 7.01 6.80
C GLU A 44 -8.17 5.50 6.54
N ALA A 45 -7.10 4.95 5.97
CA ALA A 45 -6.97 3.53 5.68
C ALA A 45 -6.07 2.85 6.72
N TYR A 46 -6.52 1.72 7.25
CA TYR A 46 -5.80 0.86 8.16
C TYR A 46 -5.55 -0.48 7.49
N LEU A 47 -4.28 -0.91 7.45
CA LEU A 47 -3.87 -2.21 6.95
C LEU A 47 -3.71 -3.18 8.12
N SER A 48 -4.00 -4.45 7.91
CA SER A 48 -3.56 -5.49 8.84
C SER A 48 -2.03 -5.65 8.77
N GLU A 49 -1.47 -6.25 9.81
CA GLU A 49 -0.02 -6.46 9.92
C GLU A 49 0.48 -7.34 8.76
N GLU A 50 -0.26 -8.39 8.42
CA GLU A 50 0.03 -9.33 7.35
C GLU A 50 0.05 -8.65 5.98
N VAL A 51 -0.92 -7.78 5.71
CA VAL A 51 -0.98 -7.02 4.45
C VAL A 51 0.17 -6.01 4.39
N ALA A 52 0.43 -5.28 5.48
CA ALA A 52 1.52 -4.32 5.54
C ALA A 52 2.89 -5.00 5.34
N GLN A 53 3.12 -6.14 5.98
CA GLN A 53 4.35 -6.92 5.86
C GLN A 53 4.55 -7.45 4.43
N GLN A 54 3.51 -8.00 3.80
CA GLN A 54 3.62 -8.48 2.42
C GLN A 54 3.93 -7.35 1.43
N ILE A 55 3.34 -6.16 1.62
CA ILE A 55 3.67 -5.01 0.77
C ILE A 55 5.11 -4.57 1.03
N PHE A 56 5.55 -4.54 2.28
CA PHE A 56 6.93 -4.21 2.62
C PHE A 56 7.92 -5.17 1.94
N ASP A 57 7.71 -6.48 2.08
CA ASP A 57 8.58 -7.51 1.48
C ASP A 57 8.63 -7.42 -0.06
N LEU A 58 7.55 -6.94 -0.68
CA LEU A 58 7.47 -6.73 -2.12
C LEU A 58 8.17 -5.43 -2.58
N VAL A 59 8.01 -4.35 -1.82
CA VAL A 59 8.46 -3.00 -2.21
C VAL A 59 9.91 -2.73 -1.81
N ASP A 60 10.35 -3.19 -0.64
CA ASP A 60 11.68 -2.90 -0.10
C ASP A 60 12.81 -3.29 -1.07
N PRO A 61 12.82 -4.49 -1.69
CA PRO A 61 13.86 -4.87 -2.65
C PRO A 61 13.92 -3.95 -3.88
N LEU A 62 12.77 -3.45 -4.35
CA LEU A 62 12.72 -2.52 -5.49
C LEU A 62 13.38 -1.18 -5.14
N LEU A 63 13.13 -0.70 -3.92
CA LEU A 63 13.72 0.54 -3.43
C LEU A 63 15.23 0.38 -3.20
N GLU A 64 15.70 -0.79 -2.75
CA GLU A 64 17.13 -1.09 -2.64
C GLU A 64 17.83 -1.12 -4.02
N VAL A 65 17.20 -1.71 -5.04
CA VAL A 65 17.72 -1.64 -6.42
C VAL A 65 17.85 -0.18 -6.85
N GLY A 66 16.85 0.65 -6.56
CA GLY A 66 16.85 2.07 -6.91
C GLY A 66 17.99 2.89 -6.29
N LYS A 67 18.63 2.44 -5.20
CA LYS A 67 19.83 3.10 -4.63
C LYS A 67 21.11 2.80 -5.39
N THR A 68 21.13 1.68 -6.13
CA THR A 68 22.28 1.27 -6.94
C THR A 68 22.27 1.90 -8.32
N LEU A 69 21.11 2.39 -8.78
CA LEU A 69 20.99 3.15 -10.01
C LEU A 69 21.73 4.49 -9.87
N ARG A 70 22.82 4.63 -10.62
CA ARG A 70 23.58 5.88 -10.76
C ARG A 70 23.89 6.09 -12.23
N GLU A 71 23.90 7.33 -12.67
CA GLU A 71 24.39 7.73 -14.01
C GLU A 71 23.68 6.98 -15.15
N THR A 72 22.34 6.90 -15.07
CA THR A 72 21.53 6.25 -16.10
C THR A 72 21.22 7.20 -17.26
N ILE A 73 21.20 6.69 -18.49
CA ILE A 73 20.72 7.43 -19.67
C ILE A 73 19.20 7.69 -19.55
N LEU A 74 18.47 6.72 -18.99
CA LEU A 74 17.04 6.82 -18.78
C LEU A 74 16.73 7.55 -17.47
N PRO A 75 15.62 8.32 -17.42
CA PRO A 75 15.13 8.85 -16.16
C PRO A 75 14.77 7.72 -15.19
N PRO A 76 14.70 8.00 -13.88
CA PRO A 76 14.30 6.99 -12.91
C PRO A 76 12.93 6.39 -13.23
N PRO A 77 12.77 5.05 -13.16
CA PRO A 77 11.49 4.42 -13.47
C PRO A 77 10.48 4.64 -12.36
N GLN A 78 9.21 4.79 -12.75
CA GLN A 78 8.06 4.71 -11.85
C GLN A 78 7.48 3.30 -11.96
N ILE A 79 7.30 2.64 -10.82
CA ILE A 79 6.76 1.28 -10.77
C ILE A 79 5.35 1.34 -10.18
N ASN A 80 4.37 0.78 -10.90
CA ASN A 80 3.00 0.63 -10.41
C ASN A 80 2.70 -0.86 -10.22
N ILE A 81 2.36 -1.25 -9.00
CA ILE A 81 1.90 -2.59 -8.63
C ILE A 81 0.39 -2.51 -8.42
N TYR A 82 -0.36 -3.33 -9.14
CA TYR A 82 -1.81 -3.36 -9.07
C TYR A 82 -2.30 -4.74 -8.63
N PHE A 83 -2.95 -4.81 -7.46
CA PHE A 83 -3.68 -5.98 -7.02
C PHE A 83 -5.13 -5.89 -7.52
N PRO A 84 -5.56 -6.77 -8.43
CA PRO A 84 -6.96 -6.78 -8.87
C PRO A 84 -7.89 -7.13 -7.70
N PRO A 85 -9.14 -6.64 -7.69
CA PRO A 85 -10.09 -6.92 -6.63
C PRO A 85 -10.27 -8.42 -6.44
N LEU A 86 -10.06 -8.90 -5.20
CA LEU A 86 -10.34 -10.27 -4.83
C LEU A 86 -11.86 -10.53 -4.91
N ALA A 87 -12.25 -11.77 -5.20
CA ALA A 87 -13.63 -12.19 -5.00
C ALA A 87 -14.06 -11.88 -3.55
N GLN A 88 -15.28 -11.36 -3.35
CA GLN A 88 -15.76 -10.82 -2.06
C GLN A 88 -15.56 -11.74 -0.85
N ALA A 89 -15.64 -13.07 -1.05
CA ALA A 89 -15.42 -14.05 0.01
C ALA A 89 -13.97 -14.05 0.52
N HIS A 90 -13.00 -13.93 -0.38
CA HIS A 90 -11.57 -13.90 -0.04
C HIS A 90 -11.18 -12.54 0.53
N PHE A 91 -11.79 -11.46 0.04
CA PHE A 91 -11.57 -10.10 0.54
C PHE A 91 -11.88 -9.95 2.04
N LYS A 92 -13.01 -10.51 2.51
CA LYS A 92 -13.35 -10.46 3.94
C LYS A 92 -12.38 -11.23 4.83
N GLN A 93 -11.76 -12.30 4.32
CA GLN A 93 -10.76 -13.06 5.06
C GLN A 93 -9.45 -12.27 5.19
N VAL A 94 -9.01 -11.59 4.14
CA VAL A 94 -7.78 -10.79 4.16
C VAL A 94 -7.90 -9.55 5.05
N ILE A 95 -9.09 -8.94 5.13
CA ILE A 95 -9.34 -7.78 6.01
C ILE A 95 -9.44 -8.21 7.49
N ALA A 96 -9.84 -9.46 7.76
CA ALA A 96 -10.08 -9.97 9.12
C ALA A 96 -8.90 -10.76 9.71
N ALA A 97 -7.87 -11.02 8.90
CA ALA A 97 -6.58 -11.54 9.34
C ALA A 97 -5.75 -10.36 9.87
#